data_AF-Q2LRV2-F1
#
_entry.id   AF-Q2LRV2-F1
#
_cell.length_a   1.000
_cell.length_b   1.000
_cell.length_c   1.000
_cell.angle_alpha   90.00
_cell.angle_beta   90.00
_cell.angle_gamma   90.00
#
_symmetry.space_group_name_H-M   'P 1'
#
loop_
_entity.id
_entity.type
_entity.pdbx_description
1 polymer ?
#
loop_
_entity_poly.entity_id
_entity_poly.type
_entity_poly.pdbx_seq_one_letter_code
_entity_poly.pdbx_strand_id
1 'polypeptide(L)'
;MSEIKLKPSKPISAGTLIILIFMLLFGIAFAVLIGEEIYEYGDEPVLKILFSLFMFIWIGGILFMVIYHVLNIKRSKGLSLIDIDAETGFSSGRTDKDPMQRLRDLEALRKDKLIAKDEFDRKRKEIMAEKW
;
A
#
# COMPACT_ATOMS: atom_id res chain seq x y z
N MET A 1 13.49 12.45 -7.26
CA MET A 1 13.14 11.42 -6.27
C MET A 1 11.63 11.27 -6.29
N SER A 2 11.13 10.06 -6.55
CA SER A 2 9.68 9.81 -6.66
C SER A 2 9.24 8.93 -5.49
N GLU A 3 8.43 9.48 -4.60
CA GLU A 3 7.80 8.74 -3.51
C GLU A 3 6.71 7.82 -4.05
N ILE A 4 6.80 6.52 -3.78
CA ILE A 4 5.72 5.57 -4.07
C ILE A 4 4.97 5.29 -2.77
N LYS A 5 3.72 5.73 -2.70
CA LYS A 5 2.84 5.56 -1.53
C LYS A 5 2.04 4.28 -1.68
N LEU A 6 2.31 3.28 -0.84
CA LEU A 6 1.56 2.03 -0.81
C LEU A 6 0.40 2.13 0.17
N LYS A 7 -0.80 1.73 -0.29
CA LYS A 7 -2.01 1.64 0.55
C LYS A 7 -2.63 0.24 0.46
N PRO A 8 -3.32 -0.23 1.51
CA PRO A 8 -4.08 -1.48 1.44
C PRO A 8 -5.09 -1.43 0.29
N SER A 9 -5.25 -2.55 -0.40
CA SER A 9 -6.27 -2.68 -1.44
C SER A 9 -7.66 -2.55 -0.84
N LYS A 10 -8.63 -2.05 -1.62
CA LYS A 10 -10.01 -1.89 -1.15
C LYS A 10 -10.63 -3.20 -0.64
N PRO A 11 -10.44 -4.37 -1.29
CA PRO A 11 -10.92 -5.65 -0.75
C PRO A 11 -10.31 -6.00 0.60
N ILE A 12 -9.00 -5.78 0.78
CA ILE A 12 -8.32 -6.03 2.07
C ILE A 12 -8.92 -5.12 3.14
N SER A 13 -9.02 -3.81 2.89
CA SER A 13 -9.65 -2.89 3.84
C SER A 13 -11.09 -3.27 4.20
N ALA A 14 -11.89 -3.75 3.23
CA ALA A 14 -13.26 -4.19 3.49
C ALA A 14 -13.30 -5.45 4.37
N GLY A 15 -12.46 -6.44 4.08
CA GLY A 15 -12.31 -7.63 4.93
C GLY A 15 -11.86 -7.28 6.34
N THR A 16 -10.88 -6.38 6.48
CA THR A 16 -10.42 -5.90 7.78
C THR A 16 -11.53 -5.18 8.55
N LEU A 17 -12.37 -4.37 7.89
CA LEU A 17 -13.51 -3.73 8.56
C LEU A 17 -14.49 -4.72 9.16
N ILE A 18 -14.80 -5.82 8.43
CA ILE A 18 -15.70 -6.86 8.94
C ILE A 18 -15.10 -7.46 10.22
N ILE A 19 -13.81 -7.83 10.20
CA ILE A 19 -13.11 -8.38 11.36
C ILE A 19 -13.10 -7.38 12.53
N LEU A 20 -12.85 -6.10 12.27
CA LEU A 20 -12.85 -5.05 13.29
C LEU A 20 -14.22 -4.87 13.94
N ILE A 21 -15.31 -4.99 13.17
CA ILE A 21 -16.68 -4.96 13.72
C ILE A 21 -16.90 -6.14 14.67
N PHE A 22 -16.51 -7.36 14.27
CA PHE A 22 -16.58 -8.52 15.15
C PHE A 22 -15.72 -8.36 16.41
N MET A 23 -14.50 -7.84 16.28
CA MET A 23 -13.63 -7.54 17.42
C MET A 23 -14.23 -6.48 18.35
N LEU A 24 -14.94 -5.48 17.81
CA LEU A 24 -15.63 -4.47 18.62
C LEU A 24 -16.79 -5.09 19.41
N LEU A 25 -17.62 -5.91 18.74
CA LEU A 25 -18.73 -6.62 19.40
C LEU A 25 -18.21 -7.55 20.50
N PHE A 26 -17.15 -8.31 20.20
CA PHE A 26 -16.47 -9.13 21.20
C PHE A 26 -15.94 -8.29 22.36
N GLY A 27 -15.24 -7.19 22.08
CA GLY A 27 -14.69 -6.32 23.11
C GLY A 27 -15.78 -5.73 24.02
N ILE A 28 -16.92 -5.33 23.47
CA ILE A 28 -18.06 -4.83 24.24
C ILE A 28 -18.66 -5.95 25.11
N ALA A 29 -18.91 -7.12 24.54
CA ALA A 29 -19.42 -8.26 25.30
C ALA A 29 -18.47 -8.68 26.43
N PHE A 30 -17.17 -8.73 26.13
CA PHE A 30 -16.11 -9.00 27.11
C PHE A 30 -16.08 -7.93 28.21
N ALA A 31 -16.18 -6.65 27.84
CA ALA A 31 -16.21 -5.54 28.79
C ALA A 31 -17.36 -5.67 29.79
N VAL A 32 -18.54 -6.06 29.30
CA VAL A 32 -19.74 -6.23 30.14
C VAL A 32 -19.57 -7.46 31.04
N LEU A 33 -19.32 -8.63 30.46
CA LEU A 33 -19.29 -9.90 31.20
C LEU A 33 -18.16 -9.94 32.24
N ILE A 34 -16.97 -9.48 31.87
CA ILE A 34 -15.81 -9.51 32.77
C ILE A 34 -15.76 -8.25 33.63
N GLY A 35 -16.27 -7.13 33.13
CA GLY A 35 -16.35 -5.90 33.91
C GLY A 35 -17.27 -6.04 35.11
N GLU A 36 -18.41 -6.70 34.98
CA GLU A 36 -19.32 -6.99 36.09
C GLU A 36 -18.59 -7.76 37.21
N GLU A 37 -17.92 -8.87 36.86
CA GLU A 37 -17.11 -9.66 37.79
C GLU A 37 -16.04 -8.80 38.50
N ILE A 38 -15.27 -8.02 37.72
CA ILE A 38 -14.15 -7.25 38.27
C ILE A 38 -14.61 -6.06 39.11
N TYR A 39 -15.64 -5.32 38.70
CA TYR A 39 -16.05 -4.08 39.37
C TYR A 39 -17.01 -4.32 40.53
N GLU A 40 -17.95 -5.26 40.40
CA GLU A 40 -18.98 -5.52 41.41
C GLU A 40 -18.53 -6.55 42.46
N TYR A 41 -17.86 -7.63 42.04
CA TYR A 41 -17.48 -8.74 42.93
C TYR A 41 -15.99 -8.72 43.30
N GLY A 42 -15.14 -8.07 42.50
CA GLY A 42 -13.71 -7.95 42.76
C GLY A 42 -13.36 -6.86 43.78
N ASP A 43 -12.48 -7.19 44.73
CA ASP A 43 -11.94 -6.24 45.73
C ASP A 43 -10.53 -5.74 45.39
N GLU A 44 -9.97 -6.14 44.25
CA GLU A 44 -8.60 -5.77 43.85
C GLU A 44 -8.58 -4.46 43.05
N PRO A 45 -8.14 -3.32 43.63
CA PRO A 45 -8.16 -2.03 42.95
C PRO A 45 -7.19 -1.97 41.76
N VAL A 46 -6.08 -2.69 41.84
CA VAL A 46 -5.08 -2.74 40.76
C VAL A 46 -5.68 -3.40 39.51
N LEU A 47 -6.44 -4.49 39.69
CA LEU A 47 -7.09 -5.20 38.58
C LEU A 47 -8.13 -4.31 37.90
N LYS A 48 -8.94 -3.56 38.68
CA LYS A 48 -9.92 -2.60 38.17
C LYS A 48 -9.28 -1.53 37.28
N ILE A 49 -8.12 -1.00 37.68
CA ILE A 49 -7.39 0.02 36.93
C ILE A 49 -6.81 -0.58 35.64
N LEU A 50 -6.14 -1.73 35.74
CA LEU A 50 -5.55 -2.40 34.58
C LEU A 50 -6.60 -2.79 33.55
N PHE A 51 -7.75 -3.31 34.00
CA PHE A 51 -8.86 -3.65 33.12
C PHE A 51 -9.43 -2.41 32.41
N SER A 52 -9.67 -1.31 33.13
CA SER A 52 -10.09 -0.03 32.53
C SER A 52 -9.12 0.46 31.46
N LEU A 53 -7.82 0.46 31.74
CA LEU A 53 -6.79 0.88 30.79
C LEU A 53 -6.73 -0.03 29.57
N PHE A 54 -6.79 -1.35 29.78
CA PHE A 54 -6.83 -2.33 28.71
C PHE A 54 -8.04 -2.11 27.80
N MET A 55 -9.24 -1.99 28.37
CA MET A 55 -10.46 -1.78 27.59
C MET A 55 -10.44 -0.46 26.83
N PHE A 56 -9.90 0.60 27.43
CA PHE A 56 -9.74 1.89 26.78
C PHE A 56 -8.81 1.81 25.57
N ILE A 57 -7.63 1.20 25.71
CA ILE A 57 -6.67 1.03 24.62
C ILE A 57 -7.24 0.10 23.53
N TRP A 58 -7.90 -0.99 23.93
CA TRP A 58 -8.48 -1.96 23.01
C TRP A 58 -9.57 -1.34 22.13
N ILE A 59 -10.60 -0.73 22.75
CA ILE A 59 -11.70 -0.10 22.03
C ILE A 59 -11.20 1.09 21.23
N GLY A 60 -10.34 1.92 21.82
CA GLY A 60 -9.73 3.07 21.13
C GLY A 60 -8.93 2.66 19.89
N GLY A 61 -8.13 1.60 20.00
CA GLY A 61 -7.34 1.06 18.88
C GLY A 61 -8.21 0.50 17.77
N ILE A 62 -9.27 -0.25 18.11
CA ILE A 62 -10.22 -0.75 17.11
C ILE A 62 -10.94 0.41 16.42
N LEU A 63 -11.42 1.40 17.19
CA LEU A 63 -12.12 2.55 16.63
C LEU A 63 -11.23 3.35 15.68
N PHE A 64 -9.97 3.58 16.07
CA PHE A 64 -8.96 4.19 15.22
C PHE A 64 -8.78 3.42 13.91
N MET A 65 -8.64 2.08 13.98
CA MET A 65 -8.47 1.24 12.79
C MET A 65 -9.71 1.24 11.89
N VAL A 66 -10.91 1.24 12.47
CA VAL A 66 -12.17 1.36 11.71
C VAL A 66 -12.19 2.68 10.93
N ILE A 67 -11.88 3.80 11.59
CA ILE A 67 -11.80 5.12 10.93
C ILE A 67 -10.76 5.08 9.81
N TYR A 68 -9.57 4.53 10.08
CA TYR A 68 -8.50 4.39 9.09
C TYR A 68 -8.96 3.63 7.83
N HIS A 69 -9.53 2.43 7.99
CA HIS A 69 -9.95 1.61 6.86
C HIS A 69 -11.16 2.19 6.12
N VAL A 70 -12.11 2.84 6.82
CA VAL A 70 -13.22 3.57 6.19
C VAL A 70 -12.69 4.72 5.32
N LEU A 71 -11.74 5.51 5.83
CA LEU A 71 -11.12 6.59 5.07
C LEU A 71 -10.31 6.06 3.88
N ASN A 72 -9.62 4.92 4.03
CA ASN A 72 -8.87 4.29 2.94
C ASN A 72 -9.78 3.83 1.78
N ILE A 73 -10.97 3.33 2.09
CA ILE A 73 -11.95 2.91 1.07
C ILE A 73 -12.56 4.13 0.36
N LYS A 74 -12.92 5.17 1.12
CA LYS A 74 -13.60 6.37 0.59
C LYS A 74 -12.67 7.29 -0.23
N ARG A 75 -11.38 7.40 0.12
CA ARG A 75 -10.46 8.33 -0.56
C ARG A 75 -9.75 7.67 -1.75
N SER A 76 -9.77 8.35 -2.91
CA SER A 76 -9.00 7.93 -4.10
C SER A 76 -7.48 7.97 -3.83
N LYS A 77 -7.01 9.02 -3.14
CA LYS A 77 -5.67 9.11 -2.52
C LYS A 77 -5.78 8.64 -1.06
N GLY A 78 -5.49 7.37 -0.79
CA GLY A 78 -5.60 6.79 0.56
C GLY A 78 -4.51 7.32 1.51
N LEU A 79 -4.63 7.00 2.80
CA LEU A 79 -3.57 7.23 3.78
C LEU A 79 -2.43 6.22 3.53
N SER A 80 -1.24 6.71 3.16
CA SER A 80 -0.05 5.88 2.91
C SER A 80 0.31 5.10 4.17
N LEU A 81 0.53 3.79 4.03
CA LEU A 81 0.92 2.91 5.13
C LEU A 81 2.44 2.74 5.17
N ILE A 82 3.09 2.87 4.01
CA ILE A 82 4.53 2.76 3.81
C ILE A 82 4.93 3.78 2.76
N ASP A 83 5.86 4.66 3.10
CA ASP A 83 6.56 5.49 2.13
C ASP A 83 7.80 4.74 1.66
N ILE A 84 7.82 4.36 0.39
CA ILE A 84 8.98 3.75 -0.24
C ILE A 84 9.73 4.86 -0.96
N ASP A 85 10.97 5.09 -0.53
CA ASP A 85 11.94 5.89 -1.27
C ASP A 85 12.53 5.00 -2.36
N ALA A 86 11.95 5.07 -3.56
CA ALA A 86 12.44 4.32 -4.70
C ALA A 86 13.56 5.13 -5.36
N GLU A 87 14.81 4.66 -5.25
CA GLU A 87 15.84 5.04 -6.21
C GLU A 87 15.31 4.69 -7.60
N THR A 88 15.13 5.71 -8.45
CA THR A 88 14.56 5.56 -9.80
C THR A 88 15.52 4.77 -10.69
N GLY A 89 15.51 3.45 -10.55
CA GLY A 89 16.16 2.48 -11.45
C GLY A 89 15.16 1.71 -12.31
N PHE A 90 13.86 1.77 -11.99
CA PHE A 90 12.81 1.23 -12.85
C PHE A 90 12.21 2.36 -13.68
N SER A 91 12.71 2.47 -14.91
CA SER A 91 12.07 3.22 -15.98
C SER A 91 10.64 2.71 -16.12
N SER A 92 9.69 3.46 -15.57
CA SER A 92 8.29 3.38 -15.94
C SER A 92 8.23 3.52 -17.46
N GLY A 93 7.97 2.40 -18.13
CA GLY A 93 7.86 2.33 -19.56
C GLY A 93 6.86 3.38 -20.06
N ARG A 94 7.23 4.00 -21.17
CA ARG A 94 6.47 5.02 -21.91
C ARG A 94 6.71 6.47 -21.45
N THR A 95 7.98 6.86 -21.44
CA THR A 95 8.38 8.22 -21.83
C THR A 95 9.37 8.12 -22.99
N ASP A 96 9.12 8.92 -24.02
CA ASP A 96 9.95 9.15 -25.19
C ASP A 96 11.43 8.87 -24.94
N LYS A 97 11.90 7.70 -25.38
CA LYS A 97 13.34 7.58 -25.64
C LYS A 97 13.58 8.47 -26.85
N ASP A 98 14.28 9.58 -26.62
CA ASP A 98 14.86 10.45 -27.64
C ASP A 98 15.32 9.57 -28.82
N PRO A 99 14.94 9.89 -30.08
CA PRO A 99 15.36 9.13 -31.26
C PRO A 99 16.86 8.80 -31.27
N MET A 100 17.71 9.65 -30.67
CA MET A 100 19.15 9.39 -30.51
C MET A 100 19.46 8.19 -29.60
N GLN A 101 18.70 8.01 -28.52
CA GLN A 101 18.87 6.86 -27.62
C GLN A 101 18.41 5.56 -28.30
N ARG A 102 17.33 5.61 -29.08
CA ARG A 102 16.84 4.45 -29.85
C ARG A 102 17.84 4.00 -30.90
N LEU A 103 18.55 4.94 -31.54
CA LEU A 103 19.63 4.62 -32.48
C LEU A 103 20.83 3.96 -31.81
N ARG A 104 21.23 4.43 -30.62
CA ARG A 104 22.32 3.81 -29.85
C ARG A 104 21.98 2.38 -29.40
N ASP A 105 20.76 2.18 -28.90
CA ASP A 105 20.28 0.86 -28.49
C ASP A 105 20.23 -0.10 -29.71
N LEU A 106 19.80 0.39 -30.89
CA LEU A 106 19.76 -0.39 -32.13
C LEU A 106 21.17 -0.79 -32.63
N GLU A 107 22.15 0.10 -32.51
CA GLU A 107 23.55 -0.17 -32.87
C GLU A 107 24.16 -1.25 -31.96
N ALA A 108 23.84 -1.23 -30.66
CA ALA A 108 24.27 -2.25 -29.71
C ALA A 108 23.71 -3.63 -30.06
N LEU A 109 22.41 -3.73 -30.37
CA LEU A 109 21.77 -4.98 -30.77
C LEU A 109 22.40 -5.58 -32.05
N ARG A 110 22.81 -4.75 -33.00
CA ARG A 110 23.53 -5.20 -34.21
C ARG A 110 24.93 -5.71 -33.87
N LYS A 111 25.66 -5.00 -33.00
CA LYS A 111 27.01 -5.39 -32.56
C LYS A 111 27.00 -6.75 -31.86
N ASP A 112 25.95 -7.01 -31.10
CA ASP A 112 25.74 -8.27 -30.39
C ASP A 112 25.18 -9.39 -31.30
N LYS A 113 25.02 -9.12 -32.62
CA LYS A 113 24.47 -10.04 -33.63
C LYS A 113 23.07 -10.57 -33.30
N LEU A 114 22.31 -9.83 -32.48
CA LEU A 114 20.95 -10.20 -32.07
C LEU A 114 19.90 -9.85 -33.12
N ILE A 115 20.26 -8.97 -34.07
CA ILE A 115 19.42 -8.57 -35.18
C ILE A 115 20.18 -8.70 -36.50
N ALA A 116 19.46 -9.04 -37.56
CA ALA A 116 20.04 -9.14 -38.90
C ALA A 116 20.23 -7.74 -39.53
N LYS A 117 21.10 -7.64 -40.55
CA LYS A 117 21.49 -6.36 -41.17
C LYS A 117 20.31 -5.66 -41.86
N ASP A 118 19.47 -6.44 -42.52
CA ASP A 118 18.23 -6.00 -43.16
C ASP A 118 17.22 -5.45 -42.14
N GLU A 119 17.09 -6.10 -40.98
CA GLU A 119 16.24 -5.61 -39.89
C GLU A 119 16.74 -4.31 -39.27
N PHE A 120 18.06 -4.20 -39.10
CA PHE A 120 18.73 -2.98 -38.64
C PHE A 120 18.46 -1.80 -39.58
N ASP A 121 18.67 -1.98 -40.88
CA ASP A 121 18.52 -0.91 -41.87
C ASP A 121 17.06 -0.40 -41.96
N ARG A 122 16.09 -1.32 -41.88
CA ARG A 122 14.65 -0.98 -41.82
C ARG A 122 14.33 -0.16 -40.58
N LYS A 123 14.75 -0.62 -39.39
CA LYS A 123 14.44 0.04 -38.11
C LYS A 123 15.13 1.40 -37.96
N ARG A 124 16.36 1.54 -38.48
CA ARG A 124 17.08 2.81 -38.52
C ARG A 124 16.35 3.85 -39.38
N LYS A 125 15.80 3.44 -40.52
CA LYS A 125 15.02 4.30 -41.41
C LYS A 125 13.70 4.75 -40.79
N GLU A 126 13.03 3.86 -40.06
CA GLU A 126 11.83 4.19 -39.29
C GLU A 126 12.11 5.25 -38.22
N ILE A 127 13.17 5.06 -37.41
CA ILE A 127 13.54 6.00 -36.33
C ILE A 127 13.97 7.37 -36.89
N MET A 128 14.66 7.40 -38.04
CA MET A 128 15.05 8.65 -38.70
C MET A 128 13.89 9.38 -39.38
N ALA A 129 12.79 8.69 -39.69
CA ALA A 129 11.60 9.27 -40.33
C ALA A 129 10.61 9.85 -39.30
N GLU A 130 10.70 9.46 -38.03
CA GLU A 130 9.97 10.10 -36.94
C GLU A 130 10.50 11.54 -36.75
N LYS A 131 9.60 12.53 -36.67
CA LYS A 131 9.98 13.92 -36.37
C LYS A 131 10.49 14.00 -34.94
N TRP A 132 11.65 14.64 -34.80
CA TRP A 132 12.36 14.86 -33.55
C TRP A 132 11.72 15.99 -32.75
#